data_AF-A0A939BI34-F1
#
_entry.id   AF-A0A939BI34-F1
#
_cell.length_a   1.000
_cell.length_b   1.000
_cell.length_c   1.000
_cell.angle_alpha   90.00
_cell.angle_beta   90.00
_cell.angle_gamma   90.00
#
_symmetry.space_group_name_H-M   'P 1'
#
loop_
_entity.id
_entity.type
_entity.pdbx_description
1 polymer ?
#
loop_
_entity_poly.entity_id
_entity_poly.type
_entity_poly.pdbx_seq_one_letter_code
_entity_poly.pdbx_strand_id
1 'polypeptide(L)'
;RVTKPATETEEGSKARDCTVCDHVQTETIPMLEHEHSYGDWQKDKTQHWKECRCGEKTEVGNHTFDDWTITKEPTTTETGSRERTCSVCEYTQKETIPVHEHSIHDEAWKYDDTEHWQECSCGERLNVANHIYGDWRETKPATETEAGSRERDCTVCDYVQTETIPMLEHEHSYGDWQKDETQHWQECSCGEKLNVANHTYGDWKVTKEATETEAGSRERGCTVCKYVQVEDIPMLEHKHGIHDETWKYDKTQHWQECSCGEKLNVANHTYGDWKTTKEATETEAGSKERGCTVCKYVQTEAIPATGTGEPTDSTDPTDSSDSQGQQDPSGDTGSPQTGDSSDMALWIGLMLASCGGVLGMLFYRRKKAAAGK
;
A
#
# COMPACT_ATOMS: atom_id res chain seq x y z
N ARG A 1 27.79 62.84 -104.09
CA ARG A 1 27.13 63.64 -103.02
C ARG A 1 26.84 62.74 -101.82
N VAL A 2 26.97 63.23 -100.60
CA VAL A 2 26.49 62.49 -99.40
C VAL A 2 24.97 62.48 -99.44
N THR A 3 24.39 61.30 -99.37
CA THR A 3 22.94 61.08 -99.37
C THR A 3 22.42 60.83 -97.96
N LYS A 4 23.25 60.26 -97.08
CA LYS A 4 22.99 60.13 -95.63
C LYS A 4 24.30 60.30 -94.87
N PRO A 5 24.44 61.24 -93.92
CA PRO A 5 25.65 61.34 -93.09
C PRO A 5 25.78 60.11 -92.19
N ALA A 6 27.02 59.68 -91.92
CA ALA A 6 27.28 58.63 -90.93
C ALA A 6 27.09 59.18 -89.51
N THR A 7 26.62 58.32 -88.61
CA THR A 7 26.52 58.60 -87.18
C THR A 7 27.33 57.57 -86.40
N GLU A 8 27.40 57.71 -85.08
CA GLU A 8 28.05 56.71 -84.20
C GLU A 8 27.29 55.37 -84.16
N THR A 9 26.04 55.33 -84.65
CA THR A 9 25.17 54.14 -84.60
C THR A 9 24.66 53.67 -85.96
N GLU A 10 24.90 54.42 -87.04
CA GLU A 10 24.43 54.09 -88.39
C GLU A 10 25.44 54.49 -89.46
N GLU A 11 25.69 53.58 -90.41
CA GLU A 11 26.48 53.87 -91.60
C GLU A 11 25.86 55.00 -92.43
N GLY A 12 26.72 55.87 -92.95
CA GLY A 12 26.33 56.88 -93.92
C GLY A 12 26.32 56.31 -95.34
N SER A 13 25.81 57.08 -96.29
CA SER A 13 25.92 56.76 -97.72
C SER A 13 26.25 57.99 -98.54
N LYS A 14 27.04 57.78 -99.59
CA LYS A 14 27.26 58.77 -100.64
C LYS A 14 26.98 58.12 -101.99
N ALA A 15 26.30 58.86 -102.85
CA ALA A 15 25.98 58.44 -104.19
C ALA A 15 26.78 59.25 -105.21
N ARG A 16 27.25 58.58 -106.27
CA ARG A 16 27.79 59.22 -107.47
C ARG A 16 26.90 58.87 -108.65
N ASP A 17 26.33 59.89 -109.27
CA ASP A 17 25.48 59.76 -110.44
C ASP A 17 26.37 59.66 -111.69
N CYS A 18 26.14 58.67 -112.55
CA CYS A 18 26.85 58.58 -113.81
C CYS A 18 26.36 59.67 -114.76
N THR A 19 27.26 60.43 -115.39
CA THR A 19 26.88 61.55 -116.27
C THR A 19 26.51 61.11 -117.68
N VAL A 20 26.63 59.82 -118.01
CA VAL A 20 26.40 59.25 -119.35
C VAL A 20 25.20 58.28 -119.38
N CYS A 21 24.85 57.68 -118.25
CA CYS A 21 23.66 56.82 -118.10
C CYS A 21 23.00 57.05 -116.74
N ASP A 22 21.72 56.70 -116.59
CA ASP A 22 20.95 56.92 -115.34
C ASP A 22 21.34 56.02 -114.17
N HIS A 23 22.54 55.42 -114.19
CA HIS A 23 23.02 54.55 -113.13
C HIS A 23 23.60 55.36 -111.97
N VAL A 24 23.16 55.03 -110.75
CA VAL A 24 23.66 55.65 -109.51
C VAL A 24 24.45 54.60 -108.74
N GLN A 25 25.74 54.87 -108.54
CA GLN A 25 26.57 54.03 -107.67
C GLN A 25 26.55 54.59 -106.25
N THR A 26 26.21 53.73 -105.30
CA THR A 26 26.18 54.05 -103.87
C THR A 26 27.40 53.42 -103.19
N GLU A 27 28.11 54.20 -102.38
CA GLU A 27 29.18 53.75 -101.49
C GLU A 27 28.76 54.01 -100.03
N THR A 28 29.03 53.05 -99.15
CA THR A 28 28.81 53.19 -97.71
C THR A 28 29.93 54.02 -97.07
N ILE A 29 29.58 54.83 -96.06
CA ILE A 29 30.51 55.57 -95.22
C ILE A 29 30.52 54.87 -93.85
N PRO A 30 31.69 54.44 -93.33
CA PRO A 30 31.78 53.80 -92.03
C PRO A 30 31.19 54.67 -90.92
N MET A 31 30.68 54.03 -89.86
CA MET A 31 30.23 54.71 -88.65
C MET A 31 31.38 55.51 -88.01
N LEU A 32 31.04 56.59 -87.32
CA LEU A 32 32.02 57.41 -86.60
C LEU A 32 32.56 56.63 -85.38
N GLU A 33 33.89 56.65 -85.19
CA GLU A 33 34.52 56.08 -83.99
C GLU A 33 34.08 56.88 -82.75
N HIS A 34 33.62 56.17 -81.72
CA HIS A 34 33.31 56.71 -80.40
C HIS A 34 33.91 55.81 -79.32
N GLU A 35 34.17 56.36 -78.14
CA GLU A 35 34.67 55.58 -77.00
C GLU A 35 33.50 54.93 -76.25
N HIS A 36 33.57 53.62 -76.03
CA HIS A 36 32.49 52.90 -75.36
C HIS A 36 32.50 53.17 -73.86
N SER A 37 31.38 53.69 -73.35
CA SER A 37 31.12 53.80 -71.91
C SER A 37 29.99 52.86 -71.54
N TYR A 38 30.29 51.91 -70.64
CA TYR A 38 29.36 50.88 -70.20
C TYR A 38 28.84 51.22 -68.80
N GLY A 39 27.51 51.30 -68.67
CA GLY A 39 26.82 51.61 -67.41
C GLY A 39 26.54 50.37 -66.55
N ASP A 40 25.49 50.47 -65.73
CA ASP A 40 25.03 49.38 -64.86
C ASP A 40 24.64 48.13 -65.65
N TRP A 41 24.72 46.98 -64.98
CA TRP A 41 24.31 45.69 -65.52
C TRP A 41 22.86 45.72 -66.00
N GLN A 42 22.68 45.39 -67.27
CA GLN A 42 21.39 45.11 -67.88
C GLN A 42 21.10 43.61 -67.75
N LYS A 43 19.82 43.26 -67.68
CA LYS A 43 19.38 41.88 -67.47
C LYS A 43 18.03 41.61 -68.14
N ASP A 44 17.90 40.41 -68.68
CA ASP A 44 16.63 39.83 -69.10
C ASP A 44 16.40 38.48 -68.39
N LYS A 45 15.41 37.71 -68.86
CA LYS A 45 15.06 36.41 -68.24
C LYS A 45 16.15 35.35 -68.38
N THR A 46 17.03 35.47 -69.36
CA THR A 46 18.01 34.45 -69.75
C THR A 46 19.45 34.88 -69.50
N GLN A 47 19.76 36.17 -69.65
CA GLN A 47 21.11 36.69 -69.68
C GLN A 47 21.22 38.05 -69.00
N HIS A 48 22.45 38.45 -68.73
CA HIS A 48 22.84 39.81 -68.34
C HIS A 48 24.00 40.29 -69.20
N TRP A 49 24.10 41.62 -69.38
CA TRP A 49 25.14 42.26 -70.19
C TRP A 49 25.36 43.70 -69.71
N LYS A 50 26.44 44.34 -70.16
CA LYS A 50 26.57 45.80 -70.11
C LYS A 50 26.35 46.38 -71.49
N GLU A 51 25.61 47.49 -71.56
CA GLU A 51 25.22 48.12 -72.83
C GLU A 51 25.78 49.53 -72.93
N CYS A 52 26.44 49.82 -74.06
CA CYS A 52 26.87 51.16 -74.41
C CYS A 52 25.69 51.93 -75.03
N ARG A 53 25.73 53.26 -75.01
CA ARG A 53 24.71 54.13 -75.64
C ARG A 53 24.49 53.83 -77.14
N CYS A 54 25.49 53.29 -77.82
CA CYS A 54 25.40 52.88 -79.23
C CYS A 54 24.65 51.56 -79.46
N GLY A 55 24.26 50.85 -78.40
CA GLY A 55 23.60 49.54 -78.46
C GLY A 55 24.54 48.34 -78.47
N GLU A 56 25.87 48.56 -78.44
CA GLU A 56 26.82 47.46 -78.30
C GLU A 56 26.73 46.83 -76.91
N LYS A 57 26.67 45.49 -76.89
CA LYS A 57 26.58 44.68 -75.66
C LYS A 57 27.90 43.99 -75.40
N THR A 58 28.38 44.07 -74.17
CA THR A 58 29.58 43.36 -73.70
C THR A 58 29.27 42.57 -72.43
N GLU A 59 30.20 41.67 -72.07
CA GLU A 59 30.09 40.81 -70.89
C GLU A 59 28.76 40.03 -70.85
N VAL A 60 28.27 39.61 -72.02
CA VAL A 60 27.02 38.85 -72.14
C VAL A 60 27.21 37.48 -71.49
N GLY A 61 26.46 37.21 -70.44
CA GLY A 61 26.53 35.96 -69.67
C GLY A 61 25.15 35.44 -69.28
N ASN A 62 25.05 34.13 -69.07
CA ASN A 62 23.88 33.53 -68.45
C ASN A 62 23.88 33.83 -66.94
N HIS A 63 22.70 33.85 -66.33
CA HIS A 63 22.58 34.05 -64.89
C HIS A 63 23.28 32.95 -64.10
N THR A 64 24.12 33.36 -63.13
CA THR A 64 24.67 32.48 -62.10
C THR A 64 23.87 32.74 -60.83
N PHE A 65 23.01 31.78 -60.46
CA PHE A 65 22.08 31.93 -59.35
C PHE A 65 22.60 31.22 -58.09
N ASP A 66 22.24 31.75 -56.94
CA ASP A 66 22.40 31.08 -55.65
C ASP A 66 21.33 29.98 -55.45
N ASP A 67 21.38 29.32 -54.29
CA ASP A 67 20.38 28.31 -53.91
C ASP A 67 18.98 28.93 -53.80
N TRP A 68 17.97 28.09 -54.07
CA TRP A 68 16.57 28.50 -53.91
C TRP A 68 16.25 28.77 -52.44
N THR A 69 15.64 29.92 -52.19
CA THR A 69 15.05 30.27 -50.89
C THR A 69 13.54 30.16 -50.97
N ILE A 70 12.92 29.38 -50.08
CA ILE A 70 11.46 29.30 -49.97
C ILE A 70 10.97 30.61 -49.33
N THR A 71 10.14 31.35 -50.05
CA THR A 71 9.56 32.62 -49.57
C THR A 71 8.13 32.45 -49.05
N LYS A 72 7.44 31.39 -49.48
CA LYS A 72 6.14 30.98 -48.97
C LYS A 72 6.04 29.46 -49.04
N GLU A 73 5.84 28.80 -47.89
CA GLU A 73 5.57 27.37 -47.85
C GLU A 73 4.22 27.06 -48.54
N PRO A 74 4.13 26.00 -49.35
CA PRO A 74 2.85 25.56 -49.90
C PRO A 74 1.93 25.03 -48.80
N THR A 75 0.63 25.23 -48.96
CA THR A 75 -0.41 24.59 -48.14
C THR A 75 -1.25 23.65 -49.01
N THR A 76 -2.25 22.98 -48.44
CA THR A 76 -3.19 22.13 -49.18
C THR A 76 -4.09 22.89 -50.15
N THR A 77 -4.22 24.21 -49.99
CA THR A 77 -5.12 25.05 -50.80
C THR A 77 -4.40 26.18 -51.53
N GLU A 78 -3.20 26.56 -51.08
CA GLU A 78 -2.43 27.63 -51.67
C GLU A 78 -1.04 27.15 -52.10
N THR A 79 -0.67 27.44 -53.35
CA THR A 79 0.69 27.19 -53.86
C THR A 79 1.72 27.99 -53.04
N GLY A 80 2.89 27.40 -52.85
CA GLY A 80 4.05 28.07 -52.27
C GLY A 80 4.83 28.87 -53.31
N SER A 81 5.89 29.55 -52.88
CA SER A 81 6.83 30.23 -53.77
C SER A 81 8.26 30.11 -53.27
N ARG A 82 9.20 30.06 -54.21
CA ARG A 82 10.64 30.14 -53.96
C ARG A 82 11.29 31.14 -54.90
N GLU A 83 12.36 31.76 -54.45
CA GLU A 83 13.15 32.69 -55.27
C GLU A 83 14.63 32.41 -55.16
N ARG A 84 15.38 32.81 -56.20
CA ARG A 84 16.84 32.83 -56.20
C ARG A 84 17.33 34.06 -56.94
N THR A 85 18.47 34.59 -56.52
CA THR A 85 19.02 35.83 -57.06
C THR A 85 20.33 35.56 -57.78
N CYS A 86 20.55 36.25 -58.89
CA CYS A 86 21.83 36.20 -59.59
C CYS A 86 22.85 37.06 -58.85
N SER A 87 23.99 36.46 -58.51
CA SER A 87 25.06 37.11 -57.73
C SER A 87 25.80 38.23 -58.47
N VAL A 88 25.64 38.32 -59.81
CA VAL A 88 26.34 39.30 -60.65
C VAL A 88 25.48 40.54 -60.94
N CYS A 89 24.22 40.33 -61.32
CA CYS A 89 23.34 41.40 -61.81
C CYS A 89 22.10 41.63 -60.93
N GLU A 90 21.98 40.94 -59.80
CA GLU A 90 20.85 41.02 -58.87
C GLU A 90 19.49 40.74 -59.53
N TYR A 91 19.47 39.92 -60.59
CA TYR A 91 18.23 39.45 -61.18
C TYR A 91 17.60 38.38 -60.28
N THR A 92 16.36 38.60 -59.83
CA THR A 92 15.63 37.62 -59.01
C THR A 92 14.68 36.80 -59.88
N GLN A 93 14.88 35.48 -59.87
CA GLN A 93 13.95 34.51 -60.47
C GLN A 93 13.01 33.99 -59.38
N LYS A 94 11.70 33.95 -59.68
CA LYS A 94 10.66 33.40 -58.80
C LYS A 94 9.97 32.22 -59.46
N GLU A 95 9.71 31.18 -58.68
CA GLU A 95 8.96 29.98 -59.08
C GLU A 95 7.88 29.66 -58.05
N THR A 96 6.76 29.12 -58.54
CA THR A 96 5.68 28.61 -57.69
C THR A 96 5.95 27.15 -57.33
N ILE A 97 5.77 26.82 -56.05
CA ILE A 97 5.77 25.44 -55.56
C ILE A 97 4.32 24.95 -55.57
N PRO A 98 4.03 23.76 -56.15
CA PRO A 98 2.68 23.19 -56.12
C PRO A 98 2.12 23.09 -54.70
N VAL A 99 0.79 23.04 -54.58
CA VAL A 99 0.11 22.79 -53.29
C VAL A 99 0.60 21.48 -52.67
N HIS A 100 0.58 21.41 -51.34
CA HIS A 100 0.86 20.16 -50.64
C HIS A 100 -0.34 19.23 -50.73
N GLU A 101 -0.21 18.08 -51.39
CA GLU A 101 -1.28 17.10 -51.46
C GLU A 101 -1.11 16.03 -50.36
N HIS A 102 -2.16 15.85 -49.56
CA HIS A 102 -2.18 14.77 -48.57
C HIS A 102 -2.42 13.44 -49.27
N SER A 103 -1.43 12.55 -49.17
CA SER A 103 -1.54 11.15 -49.57
C SER A 103 -1.44 10.23 -48.35
N ILE A 104 -2.05 9.06 -48.46
CA ILE A 104 -1.93 8.00 -47.47
C ILE A 104 -0.48 7.50 -47.51
N HIS A 105 0.27 7.67 -46.42
CA HIS A 105 1.66 7.23 -46.36
C HIS A 105 1.78 5.76 -45.94
N ASP A 106 0.87 5.30 -45.07
CA ASP A 106 0.77 3.91 -44.61
C ASP A 106 -0.65 3.40 -44.85
N GLU A 107 -0.78 2.28 -45.56
CA GLU A 107 -2.07 1.64 -45.81
C GLU A 107 -2.65 1.05 -44.51
N ALA A 108 -1.80 0.74 -43.52
CA ALA A 108 -2.23 0.24 -42.23
C ALA A 108 -3.00 1.30 -41.43
N TRP A 109 -4.18 0.93 -40.94
CA TRP A 109 -4.97 1.77 -40.05
C TRP A 109 -4.36 1.82 -38.66
N LYS A 110 -4.15 3.04 -38.15
CA LYS A 110 -3.85 3.30 -36.75
C LYS A 110 -5.15 3.46 -35.97
N TYR A 111 -5.11 3.18 -34.67
CA TYR A 111 -6.28 3.25 -33.81
C TYR A 111 -5.94 3.49 -32.35
N ASP A 112 -6.93 3.98 -31.62
CA ASP A 112 -6.99 4.03 -30.16
C ASP A 112 -8.33 3.48 -29.65
N ASP A 113 -8.68 3.74 -28.40
CA ASP A 113 -9.92 3.25 -27.78
C ASP A 113 -11.20 3.88 -28.37
N THR A 114 -11.09 4.98 -29.11
CA THR A 114 -12.22 5.77 -29.62
C THR A 114 -12.33 5.76 -31.13
N GLU A 115 -11.20 5.90 -31.82
CA GLU A 115 -11.15 6.16 -33.25
C GLU A 115 -10.01 5.43 -33.96
N HIS A 116 -10.13 5.35 -35.28
CA HIS A 116 -9.08 4.89 -36.18
C HIS A 116 -8.80 5.93 -37.27
N TRP A 117 -7.56 5.99 -37.74
CA TRP A 117 -7.10 6.94 -38.74
C TRP A 117 -5.96 6.38 -39.57
N GLN A 118 -5.71 6.99 -40.73
CA GLN A 118 -4.50 6.82 -41.52
C GLN A 118 -3.62 8.05 -41.37
N GLU A 119 -2.32 7.93 -41.63
CA GLU A 119 -1.39 9.04 -41.44
C GLU A 119 -0.81 9.49 -42.79
N CYS A 120 -0.71 10.80 -42.96
CA CYS A 120 0.01 11.39 -44.08
C CYS A 120 1.52 11.39 -43.80
N SER A 121 2.34 11.54 -44.84
CA SER A 121 3.80 11.65 -44.71
C SER A 121 4.24 12.87 -43.90
N CYS A 122 3.38 13.89 -43.78
CA CYS A 122 3.58 15.07 -42.92
C CYS A 122 3.15 14.86 -41.45
N GLY A 123 2.59 13.70 -41.11
CA GLY A 123 2.11 13.36 -39.76
C GLY A 123 0.66 13.75 -39.46
N GLU A 124 -0.06 14.36 -40.41
CA GLU A 124 -1.49 14.64 -40.22
C GLU A 124 -2.33 13.36 -40.25
N ARG A 125 -3.37 13.33 -39.40
CA ARG A 125 -4.36 12.24 -39.37
C ARG A 125 -5.40 12.44 -40.46
N LEU A 126 -5.58 11.42 -41.29
CA LEU A 126 -6.55 11.35 -42.39
C LEU A 126 -7.59 10.27 -42.10
N ASN A 127 -8.75 10.41 -42.74
CA ASN A 127 -9.84 9.43 -42.67
C ASN A 127 -10.24 9.05 -41.23
N VAL A 128 -10.16 10.01 -40.31
CA VAL A 128 -10.45 9.80 -38.89
C VAL A 128 -11.92 9.43 -38.72
N ALA A 129 -12.18 8.27 -38.10
CA ALA A 129 -13.52 7.78 -37.85
C ALA A 129 -13.59 6.98 -36.55
N ASN A 130 -14.75 7.00 -35.90
CA ASN A 130 -15.03 6.11 -34.76
C ASN A 130 -15.07 4.65 -35.23
N HIS A 131 -14.80 3.72 -34.30
CA HIS A 131 -14.90 2.29 -34.58
C HIS A 131 -16.27 1.85 -35.07
N ILE A 132 -16.26 1.02 -36.11
CA ILE A 132 -17.44 0.35 -36.64
C ILE A 132 -17.29 -1.13 -36.27
N TYR A 133 -18.14 -1.61 -35.38
CA TYR A 133 -18.02 -2.95 -34.84
C TYR A 133 -18.96 -3.93 -35.53
N GLY A 134 -18.49 -5.17 -35.65
CA GLY A 134 -19.34 -6.31 -35.97
C GLY A 134 -20.20 -6.78 -34.79
N ASP A 135 -20.78 -7.97 -34.95
CA ASP A 135 -21.57 -8.61 -33.91
C ASP A 135 -20.71 -9.05 -32.72
N TRP A 136 -21.32 -9.08 -31.54
CA TRP A 136 -20.68 -9.59 -30.33
C TRP A 136 -20.48 -11.11 -30.41
N ARG A 137 -19.26 -11.55 -30.08
CA ARG A 137 -18.86 -12.95 -29.89
C ARG A 137 -18.62 -13.20 -28.41
N GLU A 138 -19.32 -14.17 -27.83
CA GLU A 138 -18.99 -14.62 -26.47
C GLU A 138 -17.62 -15.31 -26.46
N THR A 139 -16.76 -14.92 -25.51
CA THR A 139 -15.44 -15.52 -25.31
C THR A 139 -15.36 -16.33 -24.03
N LYS A 140 -16.19 -16.00 -23.03
CA LYS A 140 -16.36 -16.77 -21.81
C LYS A 140 -17.84 -16.70 -21.39
N PRO A 141 -18.57 -17.82 -21.26
CA PRO A 141 -19.91 -17.81 -20.71
C PRO A 141 -19.87 -17.37 -19.24
N ALA A 142 -20.88 -16.61 -18.82
CA ALA A 142 -21.08 -16.33 -17.40
C ALA A 142 -21.60 -17.55 -16.66
N THR A 143 -21.19 -17.73 -15.41
CA THR A 143 -21.71 -18.73 -14.48
C THR A 143 -22.28 -18.03 -13.25
N GLU A 144 -22.88 -18.80 -12.34
CA GLU A 144 -23.38 -18.30 -11.04
C GLU A 144 -22.26 -17.74 -10.15
N THR A 145 -21.01 -18.14 -10.40
CA THR A 145 -19.85 -17.82 -9.55
C THR A 145 -18.77 -17.00 -10.28
N GLU A 146 -18.84 -16.90 -11.60
CA GLU A 146 -17.85 -16.20 -12.42
C GLU A 146 -18.52 -15.34 -13.50
N ALA A 147 -18.09 -14.09 -13.63
CA ALA A 147 -18.50 -13.24 -14.74
C ALA A 147 -17.99 -13.81 -16.08
N GLY A 148 -18.80 -13.65 -17.12
CA GLY A 148 -18.44 -13.99 -18.49
C GLY A 148 -17.77 -12.81 -19.21
N SER A 149 -17.46 -13.00 -20.49
CA SER A 149 -16.93 -11.96 -21.38
C SER A 149 -17.38 -12.17 -22.81
N ARG A 150 -17.52 -11.06 -23.54
CA ARG A 150 -17.74 -11.03 -24.98
C ARG A 150 -16.85 -10.00 -25.64
N GLU A 151 -16.56 -10.22 -26.91
CA GLU A 151 -15.71 -9.36 -27.73
C GLU A 151 -16.37 -9.05 -29.06
N ARG A 152 -16.03 -7.91 -29.65
CA ARG A 152 -16.36 -7.60 -31.03
C ARG A 152 -15.22 -6.85 -31.68
N ASP A 153 -14.98 -7.18 -32.94
CA ASP A 153 -13.88 -6.66 -33.72
C ASP A 153 -14.35 -5.42 -34.50
N CYS A 154 -13.48 -4.42 -34.61
CA CYS A 154 -13.66 -3.33 -35.56
C CYS A 154 -13.52 -3.88 -36.98
N THR A 155 -14.39 -3.50 -37.90
CA THR A 155 -14.38 -4.01 -39.27
C THR A 155 -13.35 -3.32 -40.17
N VAL A 156 -12.71 -2.25 -39.68
CA VAL A 156 -11.79 -1.40 -40.46
C VAL A 156 -10.35 -1.56 -40.00
N CYS A 157 -10.14 -1.76 -38.71
CA CYS A 157 -8.82 -1.89 -38.10
C CYS A 157 -8.80 -3.05 -37.10
N ASP A 158 -7.63 -3.40 -36.59
CA ASP A 158 -7.44 -4.55 -35.70
C ASP A 158 -7.86 -4.30 -34.24
N TYR A 159 -8.61 -3.21 -33.96
CA TYR A 159 -9.10 -2.93 -32.62
C TYR A 159 -10.18 -3.93 -32.21
N VAL A 160 -10.04 -4.51 -31.02
CA VAL A 160 -11.00 -5.44 -30.42
C VAL A 160 -11.58 -4.82 -29.17
N GLN A 161 -12.90 -4.67 -29.13
CA GLN A 161 -13.60 -4.24 -27.93
C GLN A 161 -14.02 -5.44 -27.10
N THR A 162 -13.67 -5.43 -25.80
CA THR A 162 -14.05 -6.47 -24.83
C THR A 162 -15.02 -5.91 -23.80
N GLU A 163 -16.04 -6.69 -23.44
CA GLU A 163 -17.01 -6.36 -22.38
C GLU A 163 -17.24 -7.57 -21.47
N THR A 164 -17.45 -7.30 -20.18
CA THR A 164 -17.79 -8.32 -19.18
C THR A 164 -19.29 -8.61 -19.17
N ILE A 165 -19.68 -9.88 -19.18
CA ILE A 165 -21.05 -10.34 -19.00
C ILE A 165 -21.28 -10.57 -17.49
N PRO A 166 -22.32 -9.99 -16.86
CA PRO A 166 -22.61 -10.22 -15.45
C PRO A 166 -22.79 -11.71 -15.11
N MET A 167 -22.49 -12.08 -13.86
CA MET A 167 -22.74 -13.42 -13.34
C MET A 167 -24.23 -13.79 -13.45
N LEU A 168 -24.53 -15.07 -13.63
CA LEU A 168 -25.91 -15.54 -13.67
C LEU A 168 -26.53 -15.46 -12.28
N GLU A 169 -27.77 -14.96 -12.21
CA GLU A 169 -28.56 -15.06 -11.00
C GLU A 169 -29.00 -16.52 -10.81
N HIS A 170 -28.87 -17.02 -9.59
CA HIS A 170 -29.38 -18.33 -9.21
C HIS A 170 -30.34 -18.21 -8.04
N GLU A 171 -31.36 -19.07 -8.04
CA GLU A 171 -32.34 -19.12 -6.96
C GLU A 171 -31.77 -19.96 -5.81
N HIS A 172 -31.53 -19.32 -4.67
CA HIS A 172 -31.02 -20.02 -3.50
C HIS A 172 -32.07 -20.99 -2.95
N SER A 173 -31.77 -22.29 -3.01
CA SER A 173 -32.49 -23.32 -2.25
C SER A 173 -31.69 -23.72 -1.01
N TYR A 174 -32.38 -23.95 0.10
CA TYR A 174 -31.76 -24.14 1.42
C TYR A 174 -32.02 -25.54 1.95
N GLY A 175 -30.96 -26.20 2.41
CA GLY A 175 -31.03 -27.47 3.12
C GLY A 175 -31.27 -27.32 4.63
N ASP A 176 -30.94 -28.37 5.37
CA ASP A 176 -31.01 -28.40 6.82
C ASP A 176 -30.08 -27.36 7.48
N TRP A 177 -30.44 -26.94 8.70
CA TRP A 177 -29.63 -26.02 9.49
C TRP A 177 -28.32 -26.65 9.95
N GLN A 178 -27.22 -25.97 9.64
CA GLN A 178 -25.87 -26.28 10.09
C GLN A 178 -25.55 -25.48 11.36
N LYS A 179 -24.57 -25.95 12.15
CA LYS A 179 -24.22 -25.35 13.44
C LYS A 179 -22.78 -25.64 13.86
N ASP A 180 -22.17 -24.70 14.57
CA ASP A 180 -20.93 -24.85 15.32
C ASP A 180 -21.13 -24.41 16.79
N GLU A 181 -20.04 -24.20 17.54
CA GLU A 181 -20.09 -23.78 18.95
C GLU A 181 -20.67 -22.37 19.15
N THR A 182 -20.59 -21.51 18.15
CA THR A 182 -20.93 -20.08 18.25
C THR A 182 -22.18 -19.70 17.47
N GLN A 183 -22.40 -20.33 16.31
CA GLN A 183 -23.37 -19.91 15.31
C GLN A 183 -24.09 -21.09 14.67
N HIS A 184 -25.18 -20.76 13.97
CA HIS A 184 -25.88 -21.63 13.04
C HIS A 184 -26.16 -20.90 11.73
N TRP A 185 -26.21 -21.65 10.64
CA TRP A 185 -26.41 -21.13 9.29
C TRP A 185 -27.10 -22.16 8.39
N GLN A 186 -27.62 -21.70 7.25
CA GLN A 186 -27.99 -22.58 6.15
C GLN A 186 -26.98 -22.41 5.03
N GLU A 187 -26.64 -23.51 4.37
CA GLU A 187 -25.71 -23.50 3.25
C GLU A 187 -26.49 -23.76 1.97
N CYS A 188 -26.27 -22.89 0.98
CA CYS A 188 -26.81 -23.08 -0.36
C CYS A 188 -25.94 -24.10 -1.12
N SER A 189 -26.48 -24.74 -2.16
CA SER A 189 -25.73 -25.64 -3.04
C SER A 189 -24.50 -25.00 -3.70
N CYS A 190 -24.46 -23.67 -3.79
CA CYS A 190 -23.30 -22.90 -4.26
C CYS A 190 -22.20 -22.71 -3.21
N GLY A 191 -22.41 -23.15 -1.97
CA GLY A 191 -21.45 -23.05 -0.85
C GLY A 191 -21.55 -21.74 -0.04
N GLU A 192 -22.47 -20.84 -0.38
CA GLU A 192 -22.70 -19.63 0.39
C GLU A 192 -23.41 -19.95 1.72
N LYS A 193 -22.93 -19.34 2.82
CA LYS A 193 -23.57 -19.40 4.13
C LYS A 193 -24.53 -18.23 4.30
N LEU A 194 -25.80 -18.54 4.48
CA LEU A 194 -26.85 -17.55 4.72
C LEU A 194 -27.51 -17.79 6.08
N ASN A 195 -28.30 -16.80 6.51
CA ASN A 195 -29.02 -16.81 7.79
C ASN A 195 -28.09 -17.11 8.97
N VAL A 196 -26.83 -16.63 8.88
CA VAL A 196 -25.82 -16.83 9.91
C VAL A 196 -26.25 -16.05 11.16
N ALA A 197 -26.49 -16.77 12.24
CA ALA A 197 -26.92 -16.20 13.49
C ALA A 197 -26.23 -16.89 14.67
N ASN A 198 -25.98 -16.14 15.74
CA ASN A 198 -25.58 -16.72 17.02
C ASN A 198 -26.73 -17.57 17.57
N HIS A 199 -26.39 -18.57 18.39
CA HIS A 199 -27.40 -19.44 19.01
C HIS A 199 -28.39 -18.66 19.88
N THR A 200 -29.68 -18.95 19.68
CA THR A 200 -30.77 -18.48 20.54
C THR A 200 -31.16 -19.60 21.49
N TYR A 201 -30.70 -19.51 22.73
CA TYR A 201 -30.93 -20.55 23.72
C TYR A 201 -32.19 -20.30 24.54
N GLY A 202 -32.85 -21.40 24.91
CA GLY A 202 -33.88 -21.39 25.96
C GLY A 202 -33.28 -21.38 27.37
N ASP A 203 -34.13 -21.70 28.35
CA ASP A 203 -33.74 -21.77 29.76
C ASP A 203 -32.73 -22.88 30.02
N TRP A 204 -31.89 -22.66 31.04
CA TRP A 204 -30.97 -23.67 31.54
C TRP A 204 -31.72 -24.79 32.25
N LYS A 205 -31.31 -26.02 31.98
CA LYS A 205 -31.75 -27.22 32.66
C LYS A 205 -30.58 -27.84 33.40
N VAL A 206 -30.67 -27.97 34.71
CA VAL A 206 -29.65 -28.69 35.51
C VAL A 206 -29.70 -30.17 35.14
N THR A 207 -28.55 -30.72 34.77
CA THR A 207 -28.38 -32.13 34.42
C THR A 207 -27.67 -32.90 35.53
N LYS A 208 -26.82 -32.22 36.33
CA LYS A 208 -26.21 -32.76 37.53
C LYS A 208 -26.18 -31.68 38.61
N GLU A 209 -26.75 -31.96 39.78
CA GLU A 209 -26.65 -31.06 40.94
C GLU A 209 -25.21 -31.00 41.46
N ALA A 210 -24.77 -29.82 41.91
CA ALA A 210 -23.46 -29.66 42.55
C ALA A 210 -23.50 -30.12 44.01
N THR A 211 -22.39 -30.67 44.49
CA THR A 211 -22.18 -31.04 45.91
C THR A 211 -20.94 -30.33 46.46
N GLU A 212 -20.65 -30.50 47.75
CA GLU A 212 -19.42 -29.98 48.37
C GLU A 212 -18.14 -30.62 47.79
N THR A 213 -18.25 -31.80 47.17
CA THR A 213 -17.11 -32.57 46.67
C THR A 213 -17.10 -32.75 45.14
N GLU A 214 -18.20 -32.42 44.46
CA GLU A 214 -18.33 -32.61 43.01
C GLU A 214 -19.03 -31.42 42.35
N ALA A 215 -18.46 -30.92 41.25
CA ALA A 215 -19.14 -29.95 40.42
C ALA A 215 -20.42 -30.53 39.81
N GLY A 216 -21.44 -29.69 39.67
CA GLY A 216 -22.65 -29.98 38.92
C GLY A 216 -22.51 -29.62 37.45
N SER A 217 -23.58 -29.77 36.68
CA SER A 217 -23.64 -29.32 35.29
C SER A 217 -25.07 -28.97 34.88
N ARG A 218 -25.19 -28.09 33.89
CA ARG A 218 -26.45 -27.66 33.27
C ARG A 218 -26.30 -27.57 31.77
N GLU A 219 -27.40 -27.75 31.07
CA GLU A 219 -27.47 -27.66 29.61
C GLU A 219 -28.59 -26.73 29.14
N ARG A 220 -28.45 -26.17 27.95
CA ARG A 220 -29.55 -25.50 27.24
C ARG A 220 -29.46 -25.71 25.74
N GLY A 221 -30.62 -25.84 25.09
CA GLY A 221 -30.73 -26.08 23.65
C GLY A 221 -30.97 -24.80 22.87
N CYS A 222 -30.32 -24.67 21.70
CA CYS A 222 -30.66 -23.68 20.69
C CYS A 222 -32.00 -24.05 20.05
N THR A 223 -32.94 -23.12 20.03
CA THR A 223 -34.31 -23.32 19.53
C THR A 223 -34.39 -23.54 18.02
N VAL A 224 -33.35 -23.16 17.28
CA VAL A 224 -33.31 -23.23 15.81
C VAL A 224 -32.60 -24.51 15.35
N CYS A 225 -31.32 -24.65 15.69
CA CYS A 225 -30.47 -25.72 15.14
C CYS A 225 -30.32 -26.93 16.08
N LYS A 226 -30.94 -26.92 17.26
CA LYS A 226 -30.82 -27.98 18.29
C LYS A 226 -29.36 -28.21 18.74
N TYR A 227 -28.49 -27.20 18.66
CA TYR A 227 -27.19 -27.25 19.34
C TYR A 227 -27.43 -27.26 20.86
N VAL A 228 -26.66 -28.04 21.61
CA VAL A 228 -26.77 -28.12 23.08
C VAL A 228 -25.51 -27.55 23.68
N GLN A 229 -25.66 -26.47 24.46
CA GLN A 229 -24.58 -25.90 25.24
C GLN A 229 -24.60 -26.54 26.63
N VAL A 230 -23.44 -26.95 27.13
CA VAL A 230 -23.25 -27.51 28.48
C VAL A 230 -22.29 -26.61 29.25
N GLU A 231 -22.61 -26.33 30.51
CA GLU A 231 -21.77 -25.59 31.44
C GLU A 231 -21.70 -26.32 32.79
N ASP A 232 -20.54 -26.23 33.44
CA ASP A 232 -20.34 -26.75 34.79
C ASP A 232 -20.90 -25.78 35.84
N ILE A 233 -21.53 -26.33 36.87
CA ILE A 233 -21.97 -25.59 38.05
C ILE A 233 -20.89 -25.76 39.12
N PRO A 234 -20.33 -24.68 39.68
CA PRO A 234 -19.32 -24.76 40.73
C PRO A 234 -19.77 -25.61 41.92
N MET A 235 -18.82 -26.27 42.58
CA MET A 235 -19.05 -27.00 43.82
C MET A 235 -19.67 -26.09 44.89
N LEU A 236 -20.48 -26.67 45.77
CA LEU A 236 -21.06 -25.92 46.88
C LEU A 236 -19.97 -25.58 47.90
N GLU A 237 -20.05 -24.38 48.47
CA GLU A 237 -19.18 -23.99 49.57
C GLU A 237 -19.55 -24.79 50.82
N HIS A 238 -18.61 -25.60 51.30
CA HIS A 238 -18.79 -26.32 52.55
C HIS A 238 -18.79 -25.35 53.73
N LYS A 239 -19.77 -25.49 54.63
CA LYS A 239 -19.86 -24.65 55.83
C LYS A 239 -19.14 -25.30 56.99
N HIS A 240 -18.13 -24.60 57.52
CA HIS A 240 -17.43 -25.05 58.71
C HIS A 240 -18.32 -24.94 59.94
N GLY A 241 -18.42 -26.05 60.68
CA GLY A 241 -19.15 -26.14 61.92
C GLY A 241 -18.41 -26.99 62.94
N ILE A 242 -18.72 -26.79 64.22
CA ILE A 242 -18.18 -27.61 65.30
C ILE A 242 -18.86 -28.97 65.21
N HIS A 243 -18.11 -30.01 64.83
CA HIS A 243 -18.64 -31.36 64.73
C HIS A 243 -18.54 -32.13 66.06
N ASP A 244 -17.52 -31.81 66.87
CA ASP A 244 -17.28 -32.38 68.20
C ASP A 244 -17.08 -31.25 69.21
N GLU A 245 -17.91 -31.22 70.26
CA GLU A 245 -17.81 -30.24 71.36
C GLU A 245 -16.56 -30.46 72.23
N THR A 246 -15.88 -31.60 72.06
CA THR A 246 -14.65 -31.92 72.76
C THR A 246 -13.48 -31.08 72.25
N TRP A 247 -12.93 -30.24 73.13
CA TRP A 247 -11.70 -29.51 72.85
C TRP A 247 -10.50 -30.45 72.74
N LYS A 248 -9.86 -30.44 71.57
CA LYS A 248 -8.53 -31.03 71.34
C LYS A 248 -7.46 -30.05 71.81
N TYR A 249 -6.29 -30.57 72.18
CA TYR A 249 -5.19 -29.76 72.68
C TYR A 249 -3.83 -30.41 72.46
N ASP A 250 -2.81 -29.57 72.38
CA ASP A 250 -1.39 -29.94 72.44
C ASP A 250 -0.67 -29.13 73.53
N LYS A 251 0.66 -29.02 73.47
CA LYS A 251 1.46 -28.30 74.47
C LYS A 251 1.28 -26.78 74.42
N THR A 252 0.85 -26.21 73.29
CA THR A 252 0.79 -24.75 73.09
C THR A 252 -0.65 -24.25 73.01
N GLN A 253 -1.56 -25.02 72.40
CA GLN A 253 -2.90 -24.57 72.03
C GLN A 253 -3.99 -25.62 72.28
N HIS A 254 -5.24 -25.15 72.25
CA HIS A 254 -6.46 -25.96 72.15
C HIS A 254 -7.33 -25.49 70.98
N TRP A 255 -8.06 -26.41 70.37
CA TRP A 255 -8.95 -26.16 69.22
C TRP A 255 -10.13 -27.13 69.20
N GLN A 256 -11.16 -26.78 68.44
CA GLN A 256 -12.23 -27.69 68.04
C GLN A 256 -12.04 -28.06 66.57
N GLU A 257 -12.65 -29.14 66.09
CA GLU A 257 -12.43 -29.62 64.73
C GLU A 257 -13.74 -29.68 63.96
N CYS A 258 -13.69 -29.22 62.71
CA CYS A 258 -14.75 -29.48 61.75
C CYS A 258 -14.71 -30.96 61.32
N SER A 259 -15.82 -31.50 60.81
CA SER A 259 -15.84 -32.85 60.23
C SER A 259 -14.87 -33.02 59.05
N CYS A 260 -14.50 -31.93 58.37
CA CYS A 260 -13.49 -31.92 57.31
C CYS A 260 -12.03 -31.91 57.82
N GLY A 261 -11.81 -31.85 59.13
CA GLY A 261 -10.48 -31.87 59.75
C GLY A 261 -9.87 -30.49 60.02
N GLU A 262 -10.53 -29.41 59.62
CA GLU A 262 -10.05 -28.05 59.88
C GLU A 262 -10.15 -27.68 61.37
N LYS A 263 -9.10 -27.04 61.89
CA LYS A 263 -9.06 -26.55 63.28
C LYS A 263 -9.83 -25.23 63.40
N LEU A 264 -10.88 -25.24 64.20
CA LEU A 264 -11.71 -24.09 64.54
C LEU A 264 -11.40 -23.60 65.96
N ASN A 265 -11.68 -22.32 66.22
CA ASN A 265 -11.56 -21.70 67.53
C ASN A 265 -10.18 -21.90 68.20
N VAL A 266 -9.10 -21.87 67.41
CA VAL A 266 -7.73 -22.13 67.89
C VAL A 266 -7.31 -21.04 68.86
N ALA A 267 -6.90 -21.43 70.07
CA ALA A 267 -6.44 -20.51 71.10
C ALA A 267 -5.30 -21.11 71.94
N ASN A 268 -4.43 -20.25 72.48
CA ASN A 268 -3.42 -20.65 73.46
C ASN A 268 -4.08 -21.01 74.79
N HIS A 269 -3.42 -21.84 75.60
CA HIS A 269 -3.94 -22.24 76.91
C HIS A 269 -4.10 -21.08 77.89
N THR A 270 -5.30 -20.97 78.47
CA THR A 270 -5.63 -20.03 79.54
C THR A 270 -5.61 -20.77 80.86
N TYR A 271 -4.53 -20.59 81.62
CA TYR A 271 -4.32 -21.32 82.87
C TYR A 271 -4.86 -20.58 84.09
N GLY A 272 -5.34 -21.35 85.06
CA GLY A 272 -5.62 -20.85 86.41
C GLY A 272 -4.36 -20.74 87.28
N ASP A 273 -4.59 -20.58 88.58
CA ASP A 273 -3.51 -20.47 89.57
C ASP A 273 -2.68 -21.76 89.68
N TRP A 274 -1.41 -21.59 90.04
CA TRP A 274 -0.52 -22.72 90.31
C TRP A 274 -0.90 -23.43 91.60
N LYS A 275 -0.95 -24.76 91.54
CA LYS A 275 -1.14 -25.63 92.68
C LYS A 275 0.12 -26.45 92.91
N THR A 276 0.73 -26.33 94.08
CA THR A 276 1.87 -27.18 94.48
C THR A 276 1.38 -28.61 94.65
N THR A 277 2.02 -29.55 93.96
CA THR A 277 1.74 -30.99 94.03
C THR A 277 2.79 -31.73 94.84
N LYS A 278 4.02 -31.21 94.89
CA LYS A 278 5.10 -31.68 95.75
C LYS A 278 5.85 -30.48 96.30
N GLU A 279 5.91 -30.36 97.62
CA GLU A 279 6.73 -29.33 98.27
C GLU A 279 8.22 -29.58 97.98
N ALA A 280 8.96 -28.50 97.73
CA ALA A 280 10.40 -28.59 97.60
C ALA A 280 11.03 -28.73 99.00
N THR A 281 12.09 -29.53 99.11
CA THR A 281 12.89 -29.67 100.34
C THR A 281 14.32 -29.17 100.09
N GLU A 282 15.17 -29.16 101.10
CA GLU A 282 16.57 -28.72 100.95
C GLU A 282 17.37 -29.55 99.94
N THR A 283 16.97 -30.80 99.68
CA THR A 283 17.67 -31.72 98.76
C THR A 283 16.83 -32.19 97.58
N GLU A 284 15.50 -32.02 97.60
CA GLU A 284 14.62 -32.47 96.51
C GLU A 284 13.84 -31.31 95.89
N ALA A 285 13.83 -31.26 94.55
CA ALA A 285 12.93 -30.39 93.82
C ALA A 285 11.45 -30.77 94.07
N GLY A 286 10.62 -29.74 94.26
CA GLY A 286 9.18 -29.84 94.29
C GLY A 286 8.56 -29.81 92.89
N SER A 287 7.24 -29.82 92.81
CA SER A 287 6.49 -29.64 91.57
C SER A 287 5.20 -28.87 91.83
N LYS A 288 4.80 -28.07 90.84
CA LYS A 288 3.52 -27.39 90.78
C LYS A 288 2.85 -27.69 89.45
N GLU A 289 1.53 -27.67 89.44
CA GLU A 289 0.72 -27.83 88.24
C GLU A 289 -0.34 -26.74 88.14
N ARG A 290 -0.78 -26.46 86.91
CA ARG A 290 -1.98 -25.64 86.65
C ARG A 290 -2.73 -26.19 85.45
N GLY A 291 -4.05 -26.24 85.55
CA GLY A 291 -4.93 -26.69 84.47
C GLY A 291 -5.31 -25.54 83.54
N CYS A 292 -5.47 -25.85 82.25
CA CYS A 292 -6.20 -25.00 81.33
C CYS A 292 -7.68 -24.94 81.75
N THR A 293 -8.27 -23.75 81.69
CA THR A 293 -9.68 -23.54 82.11
C THR A 293 -10.69 -23.93 81.02
N VAL A 294 -10.24 -24.05 79.77
CA VAL A 294 -11.09 -24.33 78.60
C VAL A 294 -11.00 -25.80 78.18
N CYS A 295 -9.80 -26.39 78.23
CA CYS A 295 -9.57 -27.79 77.89
C CYS A 295 -8.95 -28.55 79.08
N LYS A 296 -8.75 -29.85 78.92
CA LYS A 296 -8.22 -30.72 79.98
C LYS A 296 -6.69 -30.76 80.05
N TYR A 297 -5.99 -29.84 79.37
CA TYR A 297 -4.53 -29.78 79.41
C TYR A 297 -4.04 -29.33 80.79
N VAL A 298 -3.04 -30.03 81.33
CA VAL A 298 -2.39 -29.70 82.60
C VAL A 298 -0.93 -29.42 82.35
N GLN A 299 -0.48 -28.23 82.74
CA GLN A 299 0.92 -27.85 82.70
C GLN A 299 1.56 -28.16 84.06
N THR A 300 2.73 -28.80 84.04
CA THR A 300 3.51 -29.13 85.24
C THR A 300 4.89 -28.48 85.15
N GLU A 301 5.33 -27.84 86.22
CA GLU A 301 6.65 -27.24 86.37
C GLU A 301 7.32 -27.74 87.66
N ALA A 302 8.65 -27.86 87.63
CA ALA A 302 9.45 -28.17 88.81
C ALA A 302 9.68 -26.90 89.66
N ILE A 303 9.69 -27.06 90.99
CA ILE A 303 10.08 -26.03 91.95
C ILE A 303 11.50 -26.38 92.43
N PRO A 304 12.50 -25.49 92.32
CA PRO A 304 13.86 -25.77 92.78
C PRO A 304 13.93 -25.99 94.30
N ALA A 305 14.92 -26.76 94.76
CA ALA A 305 15.19 -27.00 96.19
C ALA A 305 15.59 -25.71 96.94
N THR A 306 15.19 -25.57 98.20
CA THR A 306 15.18 -24.29 98.97
C THR A 306 16.45 -24.02 99.79
N GLY A 307 17.64 -24.46 99.33
CA GLY A 307 18.87 -24.57 100.14
C GLY A 307 19.23 -23.41 101.10
N THR A 308 19.92 -23.75 102.20
CA THR A 308 20.45 -22.85 103.24
C THR A 308 21.69 -22.08 102.75
N GLY A 309 21.64 -20.74 102.65
CA GLY A 309 22.84 -19.87 102.54
C GLY A 309 23.51 -19.70 103.92
N GLU A 310 24.79 -19.37 104.14
CA GLU A 310 25.94 -18.80 103.39
C GLU A 310 27.11 -18.72 104.45
N PRO A 311 28.31 -18.08 104.27
CA PRO A 311 29.07 -17.63 103.09
C PRO A 311 30.59 -17.97 103.10
N THR A 312 31.27 -17.92 101.95
CA THR A 312 32.64 -17.34 101.85
C THR A 312 32.88 -16.77 100.44
N ASP A 313 32.63 -15.48 100.34
CA ASP A 313 33.52 -14.40 99.90
C ASP A 313 34.42 -14.52 98.63
N SER A 314 34.19 -13.52 97.75
CA SER A 314 35.08 -12.85 96.79
C SER A 314 35.61 -13.67 95.60
N THR A 315 35.49 -13.21 94.34
CA THR A 315 35.75 -11.86 93.82
C THR A 315 35.00 -11.60 92.50
N ASP A 316 34.49 -10.38 92.31
CA ASP A 316 34.34 -9.75 90.97
C ASP A 316 35.61 -8.90 90.71
N PRO A 317 36.08 -8.76 89.45
CA PRO A 317 35.67 -7.57 88.72
C PRO A 317 35.37 -7.79 87.22
N THR A 318 34.18 -7.30 86.83
CA THR A 318 33.93 -6.23 85.85
C THR A 318 34.20 -6.49 84.36
N ASP A 319 33.11 -6.25 83.61
CA ASP A 319 33.01 -5.58 82.31
C ASP A 319 33.19 -6.39 81.01
N SER A 320 32.06 -6.68 80.36
CA SER A 320 31.77 -6.18 79.01
C SER A 320 30.29 -6.40 78.67
N SER A 321 29.51 -5.35 78.88
CA SER A 321 28.61 -4.70 77.92
C SER A 321 28.07 -5.52 76.72
N ASP A 322 26.77 -5.78 76.81
CA ASP A 322 25.70 -5.34 75.90
C ASP A 322 25.46 -5.95 74.51
N SER A 323 24.16 -6.24 74.34
CA SER A 323 23.34 -6.20 73.11
C SER A 323 23.34 -7.41 72.17
N GLN A 324 22.43 -8.35 72.43
CA GLN A 324 21.62 -8.90 71.34
C GLN A 324 20.16 -8.47 71.54
N GLY A 325 19.77 -7.51 70.71
CA GLY A 325 18.38 -7.17 70.47
C GLY A 325 17.66 -8.31 69.76
N GLN A 326 16.45 -8.57 70.24
CA GLN A 326 15.22 -8.66 69.45
C GLN A 326 15.38 -9.17 68.01
N GLN A 327 14.99 -10.43 67.80
CA GLN A 327 14.41 -10.88 66.53
C GLN A 327 13.47 -12.07 66.79
N ASP A 328 12.21 -11.88 66.39
CA ASP A 328 11.19 -12.90 66.18
C ASP A 328 11.73 -14.09 65.38
N PRO A 329 11.17 -15.28 65.64
CA PRO A 329 10.91 -16.22 64.56
C PRO A 329 9.43 -16.63 64.57
N SER A 330 8.62 -15.97 63.74
CA SER A 330 7.43 -16.60 63.16
C SER A 330 7.87 -17.44 61.97
N GLY A 331 7.85 -18.76 62.14
CA GLY A 331 7.86 -19.72 61.04
C GLY A 331 6.43 -19.95 60.58
N ASP A 332 6.09 -19.39 59.43
CA ASP A 332 4.92 -19.77 58.65
C ASP A 332 5.33 -20.90 57.68
N THR A 333 4.52 -21.94 57.63
CA THR A 333 4.65 -23.06 56.71
C THR A 333 3.59 -22.95 55.63
N GLY A 334 4.01 -22.58 54.42
CA GLY A 334 3.22 -22.67 53.19
C GLY A 334 4.08 -23.16 52.02
N SER A 335 3.68 -24.28 51.44
CA SER A 335 4.25 -24.89 50.21
C SER A 335 3.62 -24.26 48.93
N PRO A 336 4.09 -24.64 47.71
CA PRO A 336 4.60 -23.73 46.71
C PRO A 336 3.53 -23.01 45.86
N GLN A 337 3.81 -21.76 45.46
CA GLN A 337 3.15 -21.15 44.30
C GLN A 337 3.82 -21.66 43.01
N THR A 338 3.04 -22.36 42.18
CA THR A 338 3.31 -22.48 40.75
C THR A 338 3.06 -21.15 40.06
N GLY A 339 3.93 -20.84 39.12
CA GLY A 339 4.14 -19.50 38.61
C GLY A 339 3.07 -18.99 37.66
N ASP A 340 2.94 -17.66 37.67
CA ASP A 340 2.53 -16.86 36.54
C ASP A 340 3.38 -15.58 36.56
N SER A 341 4.48 -15.63 35.81
CA SER A 341 5.21 -14.43 35.38
C SER A 341 4.70 -14.09 33.98
N SER A 342 3.48 -13.55 33.91
CA SER A 342 2.91 -13.02 32.67
C SER A 342 3.55 -11.67 32.37
N ASP A 343 4.68 -11.72 31.66
CA ASP A 343 5.34 -10.54 31.11
C ASP A 343 4.48 -10.00 29.95
N MET A 344 3.47 -9.18 30.28
CA MET A 344 2.55 -8.55 29.33
C MET A 344 3.29 -7.69 28.27
N ALA A 345 4.54 -7.30 28.50
CA ALA A 345 5.34 -6.55 27.55
C ALA A 345 5.74 -7.41 26.32
N LEU A 346 5.98 -8.71 26.51
CA LEU A 346 6.36 -9.62 25.41
C LEU A 346 5.19 -9.94 24.48
N TRP A 347 3.96 -9.98 25.00
CA TRP A 347 2.75 -10.22 24.20
C TRP A 347 2.31 -9.00 23.39
N ILE A 348 2.53 -7.78 23.90
CA ILE A 348 2.25 -6.53 23.17
C ILE A 348 3.25 -6.34 22.01
N GLY A 349 4.52 -6.75 22.17
CA GLY A 349 5.52 -6.73 21.10
C GLY A 349 5.21 -7.71 19.96
N LEU A 350 4.66 -8.88 20.25
CA LEU A 350 4.34 -9.91 19.25
C LEU A 350 3.13 -9.53 18.37
N MET A 351 2.14 -8.82 18.93
CA MET A 351 0.96 -8.35 18.18
C MET A 351 1.26 -7.20 17.22
N LEU A 352 2.28 -6.38 17.50
CA LEU A 352 2.69 -5.30 16.60
C LEU A 352 3.50 -5.79 15.39
N ALA A 353 4.16 -6.95 15.50
CA ALA A 353 4.91 -7.56 14.40
C ALA A 353 4.01 -8.21 13.32
N SER A 354 2.81 -8.68 13.68
CA SER A 354 1.86 -9.29 12.73
C SER A 354 1.09 -8.25 11.89
N CYS A 355 0.88 -7.04 12.41
CA CYS A 355 0.24 -5.95 11.68
C CYS A 355 1.17 -5.25 10.67
N GLY A 356 2.49 -5.27 10.89
CA GLY A 356 3.48 -4.65 9.99
C GLY A 356 3.68 -5.40 8.66
N GLY A 357 3.51 -6.72 8.64
CA GLY A 357 3.76 -7.55 7.45
C GLY A 357 2.75 -7.32 6.32
N VAL A 358 1.48 -7.04 6.64
CA VAL A 358 0.40 -6.88 5.66
C VAL A 358 0.49 -5.54 4.93
N LEU A 359 0.90 -4.47 5.63
CA LEU A 359 1.11 -3.15 5.01
C LEU A 359 2.38 -3.11 4.13
N GLY A 360 3.43 -3.83 4.51
CA GLY A 360 4.67 -3.93 3.73
C GLY A 360 4.47 -4.57 2.34
N MET A 361 3.63 -5.61 2.22
CA MET A 361 3.32 -6.25 0.94
C MET A 361 2.50 -5.35 0.00
N LEU A 362 1.61 -4.50 0.54
CA LEU A 362 0.82 -3.57 -0.28
C LEU A 362 1.67 -2.44 -0.88
N PHE A 363 2.66 -1.92 -0.15
CA PHE A 363 3.60 -0.94 -0.69
C PHE A 363 4.61 -1.56 -1.67
N TYR A 364 5.05 -2.80 -1.45
CA TYR A 364 5.93 -3.50 -2.40
C TYR A 364 5.24 -3.81 -3.73
N ARG A 365 3.96 -4.21 -3.71
CA ARG A 365 3.16 -4.43 -4.94
C ARG A 365 2.88 -3.13 -5.70
N ARG A 366 2.63 -2.01 -5.02
CA ARG A 366 2.47 -0.69 -5.68
C ARG A 366 3.77 -0.18 -6.30
N LYS A 367 4.93 -0.42 -5.69
CA LYS A 367 6.23 0.05 -6.23
C LYS A 367 6.71 -0.78 -7.42
N LYS A 368 6.38 -2.09 -7.47
CA LYS A 368 6.71 -2.96 -8.62
C LYS A 368 5.81 -2.70 -9.85
N ALA A 369 4.58 -2.23 -9.64
CA ALA A 369 3.68 -1.81 -10.73
C ALA A 369 4.07 -0.45 -11.35
N ALA A 370 4.81 0.40 -10.62
CA ALA A 370 5.27 1.70 -11.11
C ALA A 370 6.66 1.67 -11.78
N ALA A 371 7.44 0.59 -11.60
CA ALA A 371 8.78 0.44 -12.17
C ALA A 371 8.81 -0.49 -13.42
N GLY A 372 7.64 -0.89 -13.91
CA GLY A 372 7.47 -1.77 -15.08
C GLY A 372 6.71 -1.12 -16.24
N LYS A 373 6.72 0.22 -16.33
CA LYS A 373 6.28 0.97 -17.51
C LYS A 373 7.44 1.78 -18.06
#